data_AF-A0A0W0VAK9-F1
#
_entry.id   AF-A0A0W0VAK9-F1
#
_cell.length_a   1.000
_cell.length_b   1.000
_cell.length_c   1.000
_cell.angle_alpha   90.00
_cell.angle_beta   90.00
_cell.angle_gamma   90.00
#
_symmetry.space_group_name_H-M   'P 1'
#
loop_
_entity.id
_entity.type
_entity.pdbx_description
1 polymer ?
#
loop_
_entity_poly.entity_id
_entity_poly.type
_entity_poly.pdbx_seq_one_letter_code
_entity_poly.pdbx_strand_id
1 'polypeptide(L)'
;MPEHMDRKLTDEEESLNLIQSQSERAMHYRMLLDEEKYSKEIDGLARTCAHLLTHEQDIDEVIRRMETSMTSSYLQNLKAVDQTIKGYQERKLMTSAHTFYGGKEAGNLTRQITALEKIKREAPSDLMESIVNDVLQHANKKYSLNLDKNFLSMP
;
A
#
# COMPACT_ATOMS: atom_id res chain seq x y z
N MET A 1 -3.08 -31.68 -27.43
CA MET A 1 -2.77 -30.23 -27.46
C MET A 1 -2.70 -29.74 -26.01
N PRO A 2 -1.51 -29.54 -25.42
CA PRO A 2 -1.34 -29.14 -24.02
C PRO A 2 -0.99 -27.65 -23.81
N GLU A 3 -0.55 -26.92 -24.84
CA GLU A 3 0.07 -25.59 -24.70
C GLU A 3 -0.85 -24.48 -24.13
N HIS A 4 -2.17 -24.65 -24.20
CA HIS A 4 -3.12 -23.66 -23.68
C HIS A 4 -3.37 -23.77 -22.17
N MET A 5 -3.12 -24.94 -21.58
CA MET A 5 -3.37 -25.17 -20.15
C MET A 5 -2.17 -24.70 -19.31
N ASP A 6 -0.96 -24.96 -19.77
CA ASP A 6 0.29 -24.50 -19.12
C ASP A 6 0.38 -22.96 -19.11
N ARG A 7 0.01 -22.28 -20.19
CA ARG A 7 0.03 -20.80 -20.24
C ARG A 7 -0.93 -20.14 -19.26
N LYS A 8 -2.11 -20.72 -19.04
CA LYS A 8 -3.14 -20.14 -18.16
C LYS A 8 -2.74 -20.25 -16.68
N LEU A 9 -2.14 -21.38 -16.30
CA LEU A 9 -1.58 -21.60 -14.95
C LEU A 9 -0.42 -20.65 -14.63
N THR A 10 0.41 -20.34 -15.63
CA THR A 10 1.57 -19.45 -15.45
C THR A 10 1.14 -17.99 -15.25
N ASP A 11 0.15 -17.52 -16.00
CA ASP A 11 -0.38 -16.14 -15.93
C ASP A 11 -1.11 -15.85 -14.59
N GLU A 12 -1.77 -16.87 -14.02
CA GLU A 12 -2.42 -16.81 -12.72
C GLU A 12 -1.39 -16.75 -11.57
N GLU A 13 -0.38 -17.62 -11.58
CA GLU A 13 0.69 -17.62 -10.57
C GLU A 13 1.51 -16.32 -10.61
N GLU A 14 1.80 -15.80 -11.81
CA GLU A 14 2.43 -14.49 -12.00
C GLU A 14 1.58 -13.36 -11.42
N SER A 15 0.27 -13.38 -11.66
CA SER A 15 -0.66 -12.38 -11.11
C SER A 15 -0.75 -12.45 -9.58
N LEU A 16 -0.75 -13.65 -9.00
CA LEU A 16 -0.76 -13.83 -7.55
C LEU A 16 0.55 -13.35 -6.90
N ASN A 17 1.69 -13.63 -7.51
CA ASN A 17 2.99 -13.09 -7.08
C ASN A 17 3.03 -11.57 -7.19
N LEU A 18 2.41 -11.01 -8.23
CA LEU A 18 2.32 -9.58 -8.43
C LEU A 18 1.48 -8.92 -7.32
N ILE A 19 0.34 -9.50 -6.94
CA ILE A 19 -0.47 -9.02 -5.81
C ILE A 19 0.34 -9.01 -4.51
N GLN A 20 1.08 -10.06 -4.22
CA GLN A 20 1.89 -10.11 -3.00
C GLN A 20 2.90 -8.96 -2.97
N SER A 21 3.70 -8.81 -4.03
CA SER A 21 4.74 -7.79 -4.09
C SER A 21 4.18 -6.36 -4.12
N GLN A 22 3.07 -6.13 -4.83
CA GLN A 22 2.43 -4.82 -4.90
C GLN A 22 1.79 -4.45 -3.56
N SER A 23 1.21 -5.41 -2.84
CA SER A 23 0.62 -5.17 -1.51
C SER A 23 1.68 -4.80 -0.48
N GLU A 24 2.84 -5.48 -0.50
CA GLU A 24 3.99 -5.11 0.33
C GLU A 24 4.46 -3.67 0.07
N ARG A 25 4.57 -3.28 -1.21
CA ARG A 25 4.95 -1.93 -1.60
C ARG A 25 3.88 -0.89 -1.29
N ALA A 26 2.60 -1.22 -1.46
CA ALA A 26 1.49 -0.34 -1.09
C ALA A 26 1.53 -0.05 0.41
N MET A 27 1.72 -1.09 1.25
CA MET A 27 1.90 -0.92 2.69
C MET A 27 3.10 -0.05 3.01
N HIS A 28 4.24 -0.28 2.35
CA HIS A 28 5.44 0.51 2.52
C HIS A 28 5.21 2.00 2.22
N TYR A 29 4.63 2.33 1.06
CA TYR A 29 4.41 3.72 0.67
C TYR A 29 3.31 4.40 1.47
N ARG A 30 2.27 3.65 1.86
CA ARG A 30 1.25 4.13 2.80
C ARG A 30 1.88 4.53 4.12
N MET A 31 2.73 3.68 4.67
CA MET A 31 3.39 3.94 5.94
C MET A 31 4.41 5.09 5.88
N LEU A 32 5.04 5.31 4.72
CA LEU A 32 5.94 6.43 4.48
C LEU A 32 5.23 7.73 4.09
N LEU A 33 3.90 7.71 3.97
CA LEU A 33 3.10 8.85 3.48
C LEU A 33 3.55 9.34 2.08
N ASP A 34 4.01 8.41 1.25
CA ASP A 34 4.38 8.66 -0.15
C ASP A 34 3.17 8.43 -1.05
N GLU A 35 2.26 9.40 -1.07
CA GLU A 35 0.96 9.31 -1.77
C GLU A 35 1.10 9.05 -3.28
N GLU A 36 2.16 9.58 -3.92
CA GLU A 36 2.37 9.38 -5.36
C GLU A 36 2.69 7.92 -5.67
N LYS A 37 3.62 7.32 -4.93
CA LYS A 37 3.97 5.91 -5.12
C LYS A 37 2.89 4.98 -4.62
N TYR A 38 2.23 5.34 -3.52
CA TYR A 38 1.08 4.64 -3.01
C TYR A 38 -0.02 4.51 -4.07
N SER A 39 -0.43 5.63 -4.67
CA SER A 39 -1.46 5.63 -5.73
C SER A 39 -1.08 4.75 -6.92
N LYS A 40 0.20 4.68 -7.30
CA LYS A 40 0.67 3.82 -8.41
C LYS A 40 0.54 2.34 -8.06
N GLU A 41 0.86 1.94 -6.83
CA GLU A 41 0.71 0.54 -6.39
C GLU A 41 -0.77 0.17 -6.27
N ILE A 42 -1.65 1.06 -5.78
CA ILE A 42 -3.09 0.80 -5.73
C ILE A 42 -3.66 0.62 -7.15
N ASP A 43 -3.25 1.43 -8.11
CA ASP A 43 -3.68 1.27 -9.51
C ASP A 43 -3.18 -0.04 -10.12
N GLY A 44 -1.96 -0.45 -9.78
CA GLY A 44 -1.41 -1.75 -10.15
C GLY A 44 -2.21 -2.91 -9.56
N LEU A 45 -2.44 -2.88 -8.25
CA LEU A 45 -3.24 -3.88 -7.53
C LEU A 45 -4.65 -3.97 -8.09
N ALA A 46 -5.33 -2.84 -8.32
CA ALA A 46 -6.67 -2.80 -8.86
C ALA A 46 -6.77 -3.50 -10.22
N ARG A 47 -5.74 -3.32 -11.07
CA ARG A 47 -5.65 -4.00 -12.37
C ARG A 47 -5.44 -5.50 -12.22
N THR A 48 -4.51 -5.91 -11.36
CA THR A 48 -4.19 -7.33 -11.12
C THR A 48 -5.38 -8.06 -10.50
N CYS A 49 -6.05 -7.43 -9.52
CA CYS A 49 -7.29 -7.93 -8.92
C CYS A 49 -8.39 -8.09 -9.98
N ALA A 50 -8.57 -7.08 -10.85
CA ALA A 50 -9.55 -7.19 -11.92
C ALA A 50 -9.27 -8.38 -12.84
N HIS A 51 -8.01 -8.56 -13.24
CA HIS A 51 -7.59 -9.69 -14.06
C HIS A 51 -7.90 -11.03 -13.40
N LEU A 52 -7.50 -11.22 -12.14
CA LEU A 52 -7.76 -12.46 -11.40
C LEU A 52 -9.27 -12.75 -11.25
N LEU A 53 -10.05 -11.73 -10.87
CA LEU A 53 -11.49 -11.89 -10.66
C LEU A 53 -12.25 -12.22 -11.96
N THR A 54 -11.78 -11.72 -13.12
CA THR A 54 -12.35 -12.15 -14.42
C THR A 54 -12.05 -13.61 -14.78
N HIS A 55 -11.10 -14.24 -14.11
CA HIS A 55 -10.72 -15.65 -14.30
C HIS A 55 -11.27 -16.57 -13.20
N GLU A 56 -12.37 -16.18 -12.55
CA GLU A 56 -13.07 -16.95 -11.51
C GLU A 56 -12.27 -17.18 -10.23
N GLN A 57 -11.21 -16.39 -9.97
CA GLN A 57 -10.56 -16.41 -8.67
C GLN A 57 -11.47 -15.86 -7.57
N ASP A 58 -11.37 -16.46 -6.39
CA ASP A 58 -12.12 -16.05 -5.22
C ASP A 58 -11.55 -14.74 -4.68
N ILE A 59 -12.42 -13.75 -4.49
CA ILE A 59 -12.03 -12.45 -3.93
C ILE A 59 -11.45 -12.60 -2.53
N ASP A 60 -11.95 -13.54 -1.73
CA ASP A 60 -11.46 -13.79 -0.38
C ASP A 60 -10.03 -14.38 -0.41
N GLU A 61 -9.68 -15.15 -1.44
CA GLU A 61 -8.32 -15.63 -1.68
C GLU A 61 -7.37 -14.48 -2.01
N VAL A 62 -7.80 -13.58 -2.90
CA VAL A 62 -7.04 -12.39 -3.28
C VAL A 62 -6.77 -11.50 -2.06
N ILE A 63 -7.82 -11.16 -1.29
CA ILE A 63 -7.72 -10.34 -0.08
C ILE A 63 -6.76 -10.98 0.92
N ARG A 64 -6.94 -12.26 1.23
CA ARG A 64 -6.10 -12.97 2.21
C ARG A 64 -4.63 -12.99 1.80
N ARG A 65 -4.32 -13.06 0.50
CA ARG A 65 -2.94 -12.96 0.01
C ARG A 65 -2.35 -11.58 0.19
N MET A 66 -3.13 -10.53 -0.05
CA MET A 66 -2.72 -9.15 0.23
C MET A 66 -2.42 -8.97 1.71
N GLU A 67 -3.33 -9.37 2.59
CA GLU A 67 -3.17 -9.27 4.05
C GLU A 67 -1.96 -10.04 4.55
N THR A 68 -1.73 -11.26 4.03
CA THR A 68 -0.58 -12.09 4.41
C THR A 68 0.75 -11.42 4.04
N SER A 69 0.87 -10.84 2.85
CA SER A 69 2.12 -10.19 2.43
C SER A 69 2.35 -8.86 3.15
N MET A 70 1.28 -8.07 3.38
CA MET A 70 1.36 -6.85 4.20
C MET A 70 1.75 -7.16 5.64
N THR A 71 1.18 -8.22 6.24
CA THR A 71 1.54 -8.68 7.58
C THR A 71 3.01 -9.07 7.65
N SER A 72 3.48 -9.84 6.66
CA SER A 72 4.86 -10.33 6.61
C SER A 72 5.89 -9.20 6.46
N SER A 73 5.54 -8.13 5.74
CA SER A 73 6.41 -6.97 5.50
C SER A 73 6.28 -5.86 6.55
N TYR A 74 5.28 -5.91 7.43
CA TYR A 74 4.94 -4.81 8.35
C TYR A 74 6.11 -4.34 9.23
N LEU A 75 6.84 -5.27 9.86
CA LEU A 75 7.96 -4.92 10.75
C LEU A 75 9.11 -4.24 9.98
N GLN A 76 9.36 -4.67 8.74
CA GLN A 76 10.35 -4.03 7.88
C GLN A 76 9.90 -2.62 7.48
N ASN A 77 8.61 -2.42 7.20
CA ASN A 77 8.04 -1.12 6.89
C ASN A 77 8.10 -0.18 8.10
N LEU A 78 7.79 -0.64 9.31
CA LEU A 78 8.00 0.13 10.54
C LEU A 78 9.45 0.60 10.70
N LYS A 79 10.42 -0.27 10.44
CA LYS A 79 11.85 0.09 10.49
C LYS A 79 12.20 1.18 9.49
N ALA A 80 11.63 1.15 8.28
CA ALA A 80 11.83 2.18 7.28
C ALA A 80 11.23 3.54 7.72
N VAL A 81 10.05 3.53 8.35
CA VAL A 81 9.46 4.73 8.95
C VAL A 81 10.36 5.29 10.04
N ASP A 82 10.88 4.45 10.94
CA ASP A 82 11.82 4.88 11.99
C ASP A 82 13.10 5.52 11.43
N GLN A 83 13.65 4.94 10.37
CA GLN A 83 14.82 5.49 9.69
C GLN A 83 14.52 6.85 9.05
N THR A 84 13.33 7.01 8.46
CA THR A 84 12.88 8.26 7.85
C THR A 84 12.71 9.36 8.91
N ILE A 85 12.08 9.02 10.05
CA ILE A 85 11.95 9.93 11.18
C ILE A 85 13.32 10.38 11.68
N LYS A 86 14.27 9.46 11.87
CA LYS A 86 15.64 9.80 12.29
C LYS A 86 16.31 10.75 11.31
N GLY A 87 16.21 10.49 10.00
CA GLY A 87 16.74 11.38 8.97
C GLY A 87 16.15 12.79 9.04
N TYR A 88 14.84 12.93 9.29
CA TYR A 88 14.21 14.23 9.49
C TYR A 88 14.64 14.92 10.79
N GLN A 89 14.84 14.17 11.87
CA GLN A 89 15.36 14.70 13.13
C GLN A 89 16.78 15.24 12.97
N GLU A 90 17.67 14.48 12.32
CA GLU A 90 19.04 14.90 12.03
C GLU A 90 19.06 16.17 11.16
N ARG A 91 18.28 16.18 10.07
CA ARG A 91 18.16 17.36 9.21
C ARG A 91 17.63 18.59 9.96
N LYS A 92 16.67 18.39 10.86
CA LYS A 92 16.12 19.46 11.70
C LYS A 92 17.20 20.04 12.64
N LEU A 93 18.05 19.20 13.24
CA LEU A 93 19.17 19.65 14.08
C LEU A 93 20.20 20.49 13.30
N MET A 94 20.39 20.18 12.02
CA MET A 94 21.29 20.93 11.12
C MET A 94 20.65 22.21 10.55
N THR A 95 19.34 22.40 10.70
CA THR A 95 18.62 23.55 10.13
C THR A 95 18.68 24.76 11.05
N SER A 96 19.21 25.89 10.56
CA SER A 96 19.23 27.15 11.34
C SER A 96 17.84 27.79 11.41
N ALA A 97 17.11 27.50 12.48
CA ALA A 97 15.75 27.98 12.72
C ALA A 97 15.64 29.52 12.89
N HIS A 98 16.76 30.22 13.05
CA HIS A 98 16.80 31.68 13.23
C HIS A 98 16.67 32.46 11.92
N THR A 99 16.69 31.77 10.78
CA THR A 99 16.41 32.38 9.47
C THR A 99 14.96 32.13 9.08
N PHE A 100 14.36 33.03 8.30
CA PHE A 100 12.99 32.83 7.80
C PHE A 100 12.82 31.48 7.07
N TYR A 101 13.78 31.15 6.20
CA TYR A 101 13.78 29.89 5.45
C TYR A 101 14.00 28.67 6.35
N GLY A 102 14.98 28.72 7.27
CA GLY A 102 15.24 27.63 8.18
C GLY A 102 14.11 27.41 9.21
N GLY A 103 13.41 28.46 9.63
CA GLY A 103 12.21 28.34 10.45
C GLY A 103 11.07 27.61 9.71
N LYS A 104 10.84 27.93 8.43
CA LYS A 104 9.86 27.22 7.59
C LYS A 104 10.22 25.76 7.37
N GLU A 105 11.49 25.47 7.12
CA GLU A 105 12.00 24.11 6.94
C GLU A 105 11.88 23.29 8.22
N ALA A 106 12.32 23.82 9.37
CA ALA A 106 12.18 23.15 10.67
C ALA A 106 10.71 22.87 11.02
N GLY A 107 9.81 23.79 10.69
CA GLY A 107 8.36 23.59 10.82
C GLY A 107 7.81 22.51 9.88
N ASN A 108 8.33 22.41 8.65
CA ASN A 108 7.96 21.34 7.73
C ASN A 108 8.44 19.97 8.22
N LEU A 109 9.70 19.86 8.64
CA LEU A 109 10.28 18.63 9.19
C LEU A 109 9.52 18.17 10.43
N THR A 110 9.12 19.11 11.30
CA THR A 110 8.30 18.78 12.48
C THR A 110 6.95 18.18 12.08
N ARG A 111 6.26 18.76 11.08
CA ARG A 111 4.99 18.21 10.57
C ARG A 111 5.17 16.81 9.98
N GLN A 112 6.23 16.59 9.21
CA GLN A 112 6.54 15.28 8.62
C GLN A 112 6.82 14.22 9.70
N ILE A 113 7.63 14.55 10.71
CA ILE A 113 7.90 13.66 11.85
C ILE A 113 6.59 13.32 12.59
N THR A 114 5.77 14.33 12.91
CA THR A 114 4.49 14.10 13.60
C THR A 114 3.55 13.21 12.80
N ALA A 115 3.48 13.38 11.48
CA ALA A 115 2.64 12.54 10.64
C ALA A 115 3.12 11.09 10.60
N LEU A 116 4.43 10.84 10.47
CA LEU A 116 5.01 9.50 10.50
C LEU A 116 4.86 8.83 11.88
N GLU A 117 5.04 9.58 12.97
CA GLU A 117 4.78 9.08 14.33
C GLU A 117 3.31 8.73 14.57
N LYS A 118 2.39 9.44 13.90
CA LYS A 118 0.97 9.09 13.94
C LYS A 118 0.72 7.76 13.24
N ILE A 119 1.21 7.60 12.01
CA ILE A 119 1.08 6.35 11.23
C ILE A 119 1.63 5.15 11.99
N LYS A 120 2.78 5.27 12.66
CA LYS A 120 3.36 4.18 13.47
C LYS A 120 2.45 3.67 14.60
N ARG A 121 1.50 4.49 15.04
CA ARG A 121 0.57 4.16 16.12
C ARG A 121 -0.74 3.57 15.60
N GLU A 122 -0.98 3.64 14.29
CA GLU A 122 -2.15 3.04 13.67
C GLU A 122 -2.05 1.52 13.76
N ALA A 123 -3.18 0.84 13.96
CA ALA A 123 -3.17 -0.60 14.03
C ALA A 123 -2.83 -1.17 12.63
N PRO A 124 -2.04 -2.26 12.56
CA PRO A 124 -1.71 -2.88 11.27
C PRO A 124 -2.97 -3.30 10.51
N SER A 125 -4.00 -3.75 11.21
CA SER A 125 -5.32 -4.09 10.66
C SER A 125 -5.94 -2.92 9.92
N ASP A 126 -5.94 -1.74 10.53
CA ASP A 126 -6.60 -0.55 9.98
C ASP A 126 -5.88 -0.08 8.71
N LEU A 127 -4.55 -0.17 8.70
CA LEU A 127 -3.73 0.13 7.52
C LEU A 127 -4.01 -0.86 6.38
N MET A 128 -4.08 -2.16 6.69
CA MET A 128 -4.35 -3.20 5.70
C MET A 128 -5.76 -3.07 5.12
N GLU A 129 -6.76 -2.86 5.98
CA GLU A 129 -8.15 -2.64 5.59
C GLU A 129 -8.28 -1.41 4.67
N SER A 130 -7.63 -0.29 5.02
CA SER A 130 -7.59 0.89 4.16
C SER A 130 -7.02 0.58 2.77
N ILE A 131 -5.94 -0.20 2.69
CA ILE A 131 -5.30 -0.57 1.42
C ILE A 131 -6.21 -1.49 0.61
N VAL A 132 -6.79 -2.52 1.22
CA VAL A 132 -7.72 -3.44 0.55
C VAL A 132 -8.93 -2.66 0.02
N ASN A 133 -9.52 -1.79 0.83
CA ASN A 133 -10.65 -0.96 0.43
C ASN A 133 -10.30 -0.05 -0.76
N ASP A 134 -9.15 0.63 -0.72
CA ASP A 134 -8.71 1.49 -1.82
C ASP A 134 -8.51 0.70 -3.13
N VAL A 135 -7.95 -0.51 -3.04
CA VAL A 135 -7.79 -1.42 -4.19
C VAL A 135 -9.14 -1.86 -4.74
N LEU A 136 -10.04 -2.37 -3.90
CA LEU A 136 -11.34 -2.88 -4.34
C LEU A 136 -12.22 -1.75 -4.91
N GLN A 137 -12.20 -0.57 -4.31
CA GLN A 137 -12.89 0.60 -4.84
C GLN A 137 -12.34 1.02 -6.21
N HIS A 138 -11.01 1.06 -6.37
CA HIS A 138 -10.42 1.37 -7.68
C HIS A 138 -10.69 0.28 -8.71
N ALA A 139 -10.63 -0.98 -8.32
CA ALA A 139 -10.90 -2.12 -9.19
C ALA A 139 -12.35 -2.07 -9.69
N ASN A 140 -13.32 -1.85 -8.78
CA ASN A 140 -14.72 -1.72 -9.14
C ASN A 140 -15.00 -0.50 -10.02
N LYS A 141 -14.44 0.67 -9.68
CA LYS A 141 -14.65 1.93 -10.45
C LYS A 141 -14.04 1.87 -11.84
N LYS A 142 -12.82 1.32 -12.00
CA LYS A 142 -12.08 1.36 -13.26
C LYS A 142 -12.37 0.16 -14.17
N TYR A 143 -12.71 -1.00 -13.61
CA TYR A 143 -12.85 -2.25 -14.35
C TYR A 143 -14.26 -2.87 -14.28
N SER A 144 -15.23 -2.18 -13.66
CA SER A 144 -16.65 -2.58 -13.62
C SER A 144 -16.88 -4.00 -13.10
N LEU A 145 -16.15 -4.40 -12.06
CA LEU A 145 -16.14 -5.77 -11.55
C LEU A 145 -17.45 -6.22 -10.87
N ASN A 146 -18.49 -5.38 -10.80
CA ASN A 146 -19.76 -5.67 -10.10
C ASN A 146 -19.53 -6.32 -8.72
N LEU A 147 -18.50 -5.86 -8.00
CA LEU A 147 -18.20 -6.37 -6.67
C LEU A 147 -19.40 -6.11 -5.76
N ASP A 148 -19.80 -7.14 -5.02
CA ASP A 148 -20.97 -7.08 -4.16
C ASP A 148 -20.82 -5.92 -3.18
N LYS A 149 -21.91 -5.18 -2.93
CA LYS A 149 -21.87 -3.95 -2.11
C LYS A 149 -21.31 -4.19 -0.70
N ASN A 150 -21.41 -5.41 -0.20
CA ASN A 150 -20.87 -5.84 1.10
C ASN A 150 -19.34 -5.66 1.21
N PHE A 151 -18.60 -5.80 0.10
CA PHE A 151 -17.14 -5.60 0.05
C PHE A 151 -16.73 -4.12 -0.06
N LEU A 152 -17.68 -3.24 -0.40
CA LEU A 152 -17.44 -1.80 -0.59
C LEU A 152 -17.98 -0.97 0.58
N SER A 153 -18.53 -1.63 1.60
CA SER A 153 -19.18 -1.03 2.77
C SER A 153 -18.55 -1.45 4.10
N MET A 154 -17.34 -2.02 4.11
CA MET A 154 -16.61 -2.21 5.36
C MET A 154 -16.23 -0.81 5.91
N PRO A 155 -16.71 -0.47 7.12
CA PRO A 155 -16.68 0.89 7.67
C PRO A 155 -15.28 1.40 8.04
#